data_AF-A0A9Q0QM45-F1
#
_entry.id   AF-A0A9Q0QM45-F1
#
_cell.length_a   1.000
_cell.length_b   1.000
_cell.length_c   1.000
_cell.angle_alpha   90.00
_cell.angle_beta   90.00
_cell.angle_gamma   90.00
#
_symmetry.space_group_name_H-M   'P 1'
#
loop_
_entity.id
_entity.type
_entity.pdbx_description
1 polymer ?
#
loop_
_entity_poly.entity_id
_entity_poly.type
_entity_poly.pdbx_seq_one_letter_code
_entity_poly.pdbx_strand_id
1 'polypeptide(L)'
;MSSISPPMLFSSSPRPPPPQVLRVSSLYAAKPSFSDPMAASAPKWAQKTITLPPHHRGCHLITPKILNEIGSDLSGFKCGLAHLFLHHTSASLTINENYDSDVRDDTETFLNKIVPEGRSAPWKHTLEGPDDMPAHIKSSMFGCSLTIPITDGKLNMGTWQGIWLCEHRDYPTARKVVVTLNGI
;
A
#
# COMPACT_ATOMS: atom_id res chain seq x y z
N MET A 1 44.47 -64.48 -10.09
CA MET A 1 43.64 -63.41 -10.70
C MET A 1 42.55 -63.06 -9.69
N SER A 2 42.78 -62.04 -8.88
CA SER A 2 41.91 -61.61 -7.78
C SER A 2 41.48 -60.17 -8.02
N SER A 3 40.17 -59.93 -8.17
CA SER A 3 39.60 -58.58 -8.29
C SER A 3 39.46 -57.96 -6.90
N ILE A 4 39.82 -56.68 -6.78
CA ILE A 4 39.59 -55.87 -5.58
C ILE A 4 38.82 -54.63 -6.02
N SER A 5 37.60 -54.46 -5.50
CA SER A 5 36.74 -53.30 -5.72
C SER A 5 37.23 -52.07 -4.94
N PRO A 6 37.01 -50.84 -5.42
CA PRO A 6 37.34 -49.62 -4.68
C PRO A 6 36.25 -49.25 -3.65
N PRO A 7 36.58 -48.54 -2.56
CA PRO A 7 35.61 -48.12 -1.55
C PRO A 7 34.86 -46.84 -1.96
N MET A 8 33.55 -46.79 -1.68
CA MET A 8 32.74 -45.57 -1.77
C MET A 8 33.00 -44.67 -0.55
N LEU A 9 33.45 -43.44 -0.80
CA LEU A 9 33.50 -42.37 0.20
C LEU A 9 32.14 -41.67 0.26
N PHE A 10 31.37 -41.89 1.33
CA PHE A 10 30.18 -41.10 1.63
C PHE A 10 30.58 -39.79 2.31
N SER A 11 30.45 -38.68 1.58
CA SER A 11 30.53 -37.32 2.14
C SER A 11 29.26 -37.02 2.93
N SER A 12 29.38 -36.85 4.25
CA SER A 12 28.27 -36.42 5.11
C SER A 12 28.17 -34.90 5.09
N SER A 13 27.34 -34.36 4.20
CA SER A 13 27.00 -32.93 4.26
C SER A 13 26.15 -32.66 5.51
N PRO A 14 26.43 -31.58 6.28
CA PRO A 14 25.65 -31.24 7.46
C PRO A 14 24.20 -30.93 7.08
N ARG A 15 23.26 -31.45 7.88
CA ARG A 15 21.83 -31.32 7.66
C ARG A 15 21.42 -29.84 7.77
N PRO A 16 20.61 -29.30 6.83
CA PRO A 16 20.17 -27.91 6.91
C PRO A 16 19.38 -27.66 8.20
N PRO A 17 19.46 -26.44 8.78
CA PRO A 17 18.70 -26.10 9.97
C PRO A 17 17.20 -26.27 9.70
N PRO A 18 16.42 -26.69 10.71
CA PRO A 18 14.98 -26.81 10.55
C PRO A 18 14.39 -25.43 10.18
N PRO A 19 13.36 -25.40 9.31
CA PRO A 19 12.71 -24.15 8.94
C PRO A 19 12.18 -23.46 10.20
N GLN A 20 12.49 -22.17 10.35
CA GLN A 20 11.90 -21.36 11.40
C GLN A 20 10.39 -21.32 11.15
N VAL A 21 9.63 -21.93 12.07
CA VAL A 21 8.18 -21.92 12.01
C VAL A 21 7.71 -20.48 12.24
N LEU A 22 7.30 -19.81 11.16
CA LEU A 22 6.59 -18.53 11.22
C LEU A 22 5.34 -18.73 12.09
N ARG A 23 5.36 -18.23 13.32
CA ARG A 23 4.19 -18.24 14.20
C ARG A 23 3.23 -17.17 13.72
N VAL A 24 2.19 -17.58 12.99
CA VAL A 24 1.00 -16.75 12.76
C VAL A 24 0.18 -16.79 14.06
N SER A 25 0.15 -15.68 14.80
CA SER A 25 -0.83 -15.51 15.87
C SER A 25 -2.10 -14.95 15.24
N SER A 26 -3.14 -15.79 15.11
CA SER A 26 -4.47 -15.27 14.83
C SER A 26 -4.93 -14.47 16.04
N LEU A 27 -5.14 -13.16 15.87
CA LEU A 27 -5.78 -12.33 16.89
C LEU A 27 -7.26 -12.73 17.11
N TYR A 28 -7.82 -13.56 16.21
CA TYR A 28 -9.19 -14.06 16.26
C TYR A 28 -9.25 -15.57 16.03
N ALA A 29 -8.78 -16.35 17.00
CA ALA A 29 -9.19 -17.74 17.17
C ALA A 29 -10.15 -17.81 18.35
N ALA A 30 -11.34 -17.24 18.22
CA ALA A 30 -12.35 -17.34 19.27
C ALA A 30 -12.84 -18.80 19.35
N LYS A 31 -12.51 -19.49 20.44
CA LYS A 31 -13.41 -20.54 20.94
C LYS A 31 -14.65 -19.81 21.47
N PRO A 32 -15.87 -20.18 21.08
CA PRO A 32 -17.06 -19.50 21.56
C PRO A 32 -17.17 -19.72 23.07
N SER A 33 -16.81 -18.70 23.84
CA SER A 33 -17.12 -18.64 25.27
C SER A 33 -18.25 -17.63 25.43
N PHE A 34 -19.31 -18.03 26.13
CA PHE A 34 -20.53 -17.23 26.33
C PHE A 34 -20.35 -16.01 27.25
N SER A 35 -19.11 -15.66 27.59
CA SER A 35 -18.74 -14.53 28.45
C SER A 35 -17.67 -13.63 27.82
N ASP A 36 -17.54 -13.64 26.50
CA ASP A 36 -16.59 -12.76 25.82
C ASP A 36 -17.22 -11.38 25.61
N PRO A 37 -16.74 -10.30 26.26
CA PRO A 37 -17.28 -8.95 26.03
C PRO A 37 -17.08 -8.48 24.58
N MET A 38 -16.28 -9.22 23.79
CA MET A 38 -16.11 -9.00 22.36
C MET A 38 -17.23 -9.55 21.47
N ALA A 39 -18.11 -10.41 21.99
CA ALA A 39 -19.28 -10.90 21.24
C ALA A 39 -20.36 -9.81 21.01
N ALA A 40 -20.16 -8.59 21.51
CA ALA A 40 -21.18 -7.54 21.59
C ALA A 40 -20.97 -6.32 20.66
N SER A 41 -19.91 -6.26 19.85
CA SER A 41 -19.74 -5.10 18.93
C SER A 41 -20.37 -5.38 17.57
N ALA A 42 -21.45 -4.66 17.25
CA ALA A 42 -22.09 -4.72 15.95
C ALA A 42 -21.15 -4.20 14.84
N PRO A 43 -21.24 -4.72 13.60
CA PRO A 43 -20.53 -4.15 12.47
C PRO A 43 -20.85 -2.66 12.30
N LYS A 44 -19.81 -1.85 12.14
CA LYS A 44 -19.87 -0.40 11.94
C LYS A 44 -19.32 -0.06 10.57
N TRP A 45 -19.83 1.04 10.03
CA TRP A 45 -19.34 1.67 8.81
C TRP A 45 -19.20 3.16 9.06
N ALA A 46 -18.11 3.75 8.56
CA ALA A 46 -17.93 5.18 8.47
C ALA A 46 -17.37 5.51 7.09
N GLN A 47 -17.83 6.59 6.47
CA GLN A 47 -17.29 7.03 5.18
C GLN A 47 -17.09 8.53 5.19
N LYS A 48 -15.92 8.96 4.72
CA LYS A 48 -15.56 10.37 4.64
C LYS A 48 -14.86 10.66 3.33
N THR A 49 -15.21 11.79 2.69
CA THR A 49 -14.47 12.31 1.54
C THR A 49 -13.47 13.34 2.02
N ILE A 50 -12.20 13.10 1.76
CA ILE A 50 -11.09 13.99 2.10
C ILE A 50 -10.65 14.73 0.84
N THR A 51 -10.51 16.05 0.93
CA THR A 51 -9.91 16.86 -0.13
C THR A 51 -8.46 17.13 0.21
N LEU A 52 -7.56 16.69 -0.66
CA LEU A 52 -6.14 17.01 -0.63
C LEU A 52 -5.92 18.27 -1.46
N PRO A 53 -5.12 19.25 -0.98
CA PRO A 53 -4.78 20.42 -1.79
C PRO A 53 -4.05 19.98 -3.08
N PRO A 54 -3.97 20.84 -4.11
CA PRO A 54 -3.10 20.58 -5.25
C PRO A 54 -1.67 20.34 -4.76
N HIS A 55 -1.08 19.23 -5.19
CA HIS A 55 0.34 18.92 -4.99
C HIS A 55 1.08 19.18 -6.29
N HIS A 56 2.35 19.55 -6.27
CA HIS A 56 3.15 19.52 -7.50
C HIS A 56 3.32 18.07 -7.97
N ARG A 57 3.69 17.85 -9.23
CA ARG A 57 4.07 16.52 -9.72
C ARG A 57 5.08 15.84 -8.80
N GLY A 58 4.88 14.56 -8.51
CA GLY A 58 5.76 13.74 -7.68
C GLY A 58 5.00 12.86 -6.69
N CYS A 59 5.76 12.21 -5.80
CA CYS A 59 5.22 11.36 -4.76
C CYS A 59 5.15 12.11 -3.41
N HIS A 60 3.97 12.14 -2.79
CA HIS A 60 3.68 12.94 -1.58
C HIS A 60 3.22 12.05 -0.45
N LEU A 61 3.83 12.19 0.74
CA LEU A 61 3.37 11.47 1.93
C LEU A 61 2.12 12.15 2.47
N ILE A 62 0.97 11.47 2.38
CA ILE A 62 -0.34 12.01 2.79
C ILE A 62 -0.87 11.36 4.08
N THR A 63 -0.15 10.37 4.65
CA THR A 63 -0.55 9.68 5.89
C THR A 63 -1.01 10.63 7.00
N PRO A 64 -0.28 11.72 7.35
CA PRO A 64 -0.69 12.60 8.45
C PRO A 64 -2.03 13.28 8.18
N LYS A 65 -2.27 13.71 6.93
CA LYS A 65 -3.54 14.33 6.53
C LYS A 65 -4.69 13.33 6.61
N ILE A 66 -4.51 12.11 6.10
CA ILE A 66 -5.52 11.06 6.18
C ILE A 66 -5.87 10.76 7.64
N LEU A 67 -4.87 10.50 8.49
CA LEU A 67 -5.07 10.17 9.91
C LEU A 67 -5.75 11.30 10.67
N ASN A 68 -5.38 12.56 10.42
CA ASN A 68 -6.04 13.71 11.03
C ASN A 68 -7.53 13.76 10.68
N GLU A 69 -7.89 13.45 9.43
CA GLU A 69 -9.28 13.52 8.98
C GLU A 69 -10.15 12.36 9.46
N ILE A 70 -9.60 11.16 9.59
CA ILE A 70 -10.37 9.96 9.98
C ILE A 70 -10.20 9.57 11.44
N GLY A 71 -9.31 10.22 12.19
CA GLY A 71 -8.88 9.76 13.51
C GLY A 71 -10.02 9.55 14.52
N SER A 72 -11.02 10.44 14.50
CA SER A 72 -12.21 10.29 15.35
C SER A 72 -13.00 9.03 15.01
N ASP A 73 -13.27 8.81 13.72
CA ASP A 73 -14.04 7.64 13.25
C ASP A 73 -13.25 6.35 13.46
N LEU A 74 -11.95 6.39 13.13
CA LEU A 74 -11.02 5.26 13.22
C LEU A 74 -10.92 4.72 14.65
N SER A 75 -10.91 5.60 15.65
CA SER A 75 -10.81 5.21 17.07
C SER A 75 -11.95 4.29 17.55
N GLY A 76 -13.09 4.29 16.85
CA GLY A 76 -14.26 3.46 17.17
C GLY A 76 -14.19 2.01 16.68
N PHE A 77 -13.14 1.65 15.93
CA PHE A 77 -12.94 0.32 15.34
C PHE A 77 -11.84 -0.44 16.05
N LYS A 78 -12.16 -1.62 16.58
CA LYS A 78 -11.19 -2.54 17.17
C LYS A 78 -10.54 -3.44 16.12
N CYS A 79 -11.30 -3.89 15.12
CA CYS A 79 -10.79 -4.70 14.01
C CYS A 79 -11.60 -4.40 12.75
N GLY A 80 -10.93 -4.21 11.62
CA GLY A 80 -11.61 -3.85 10.38
C GLY A 80 -10.68 -3.60 9.20
N LEU A 81 -11.22 -2.94 8.18
CA LEU A 81 -10.51 -2.48 7.00
C LEU A 81 -10.81 -0.99 6.78
N ALA A 82 -9.79 -0.26 6.34
CA ALA A 82 -9.88 1.07 5.79
C ALA A 82 -9.64 0.98 4.28
N HIS A 83 -10.68 1.21 3.49
CA HIS A 83 -10.58 1.32 2.04
C HIS A 83 -10.46 2.79 1.64
N LEU A 84 -9.40 3.13 0.92
CA LEU A 84 -9.17 4.47 0.37
C LEU A 84 -9.34 4.39 -1.14
N PHE A 85 -10.14 5.29 -1.72
CA PHE A 85 -10.40 5.35 -3.16
C PHE A 85 -10.23 6.78 -3.67
N LEU A 86 -9.24 6.98 -4.54
CA LEU A 86 -8.93 8.26 -5.18
C LEU A 86 -9.85 8.50 -6.38
N HIS A 87 -10.56 9.62 -6.38
CA HIS A 87 -11.40 10.05 -7.50
C HIS A 87 -10.56 10.74 -8.59
N HIS A 88 -9.65 9.99 -9.20
CA HIS A 88 -8.84 10.48 -10.31
C HIS A 88 -8.29 9.34 -11.17
N THR A 89 -8.00 9.63 -12.43
CA THR A 89 -7.45 8.67 -13.40
C THR A 89 -6.03 9.01 -13.85
N SER A 90 -5.49 10.16 -13.43
CA SER A 90 -4.13 10.60 -13.74
C SER A 90 -3.33 10.99 -12.48
N ALA A 91 -3.76 10.46 -11.33
CA ALA A 91 -3.02 10.44 -10.07
C ALA A 91 -3.32 9.10 -9.38
N SER A 92 -2.44 8.63 -8.49
CA SER A 92 -2.58 7.31 -7.87
C SER A 92 -2.29 7.30 -6.37
N LEU A 93 -2.70 6.22 -5.72
CA LEU A 93 -2.35 5.91 -4.33
C LEU A 93 -1.42 4.71 -4.27
N THR A 94 -0.43 4.77 -3.39
CA THR A 94 0.45 3.63 -3.09
C THR A 94 0.85 3.63 -1.62
N ILE A 95 1.37 2.50 -1.13
CA ILE A 95 2.00 2.39 0.18
C ILE A 95 3.48 2.11 -0.04
N ASN A 96 4.34 3.00 0.48
CA ASN A 96 5.78 2.86 0.39
C ASN A 96 6.45 3.54 1.60
N GLU A 97 7.77 3.71 1.58
CA GLU A 97 8.54 4.22 2.71
C GLU A 97 8.05 5.61 3.21
N ASN A 98 8.04 5.84 4.51
CA ASN A 98 7.57 7.10 5.11
C ASN A 98 8.67 7.97 5.73
N TYR A 99 9.94 7.55 5.59
CA TYR A 99 11.06 8.16 6.30
C TYR A 99 11.98 8.96 5.37
N ASP A 100 12.63 8.29 4.42
CA ASP A 100 13.56 8.95 3.51
C ASP A 100 12.81 9.61 2.32
N SER A 101 13.08 10.90 2.09
CA SER A 101 12.51 11.63 0.96
C SER A 101 13.04 11.13 -0.38
N ASP A 102 14.28 10.63 -0.42
CA ASP A 102 14.94 10.22 -1.66
C ASP A 102 14.18 9.08 -2.34
N VAL A 103 13.51 8.21 -1.57
CA VAL A 103 12.66 7.14 -2.11
C VAL A 103 11.52 7.70 -2.97
N ARG A 104 10.96 8.86 -2.61
CA ARG A 104 9.89 9.53 -3.37
C ARG A 104 10.43 10.16 -4.64
N ASP A 105 11.61 10.78 -4.57
CA ASP A 105 12.26 11.44 -5.70
C ASP A 105 12.78 10.41 -6.73
N ASP A 106 13.35 9.30 -6.26
CA ASP A 106 13.79 8.18 -7.09
C ASP A 106 12.60 7.47 -7.74
N THR A 107 11.48 7.33 -7.02
CA THR A 107 10.25 6.76 -7.60
C THR A 107 9.74 7.64 -8.74
N GLU A 108 9.69 8.95 -8.55
CA GLU A 108 9.26 9.89 -9.61
C GLU A 108 10.24 9.87 -10.80
N THR A 109 11.54 9.86 -10.52
CA THR A 109 12.58 9.73 -11.56
C THR A 109 12.42 8.44 -12.37
N PHE A 110 12.16 7.33 -11.70
CA PHE A 110 11.89 6.05 -12.34
C PHE A 110 10.64 6.11 -13.22
N LEU A 111 9.52 6.62 -12.71
CA LEU A 111 8.27 6.74 -13.47
C LEU A 111 8.44 7.58 -14.74
N ASN A 112 9.17 8.70 -14.65
CA ASN A 112 9.47 9.56 -15.81
C ASN A 112 10.36 8.87 -16.85
N LYS A 113 11.23 7.94 -16.41
CA LYS A 113 12.06 7.14 -17.32
C LYS A 113 11.25 6.08 -18.06
N ILE A 114 10.35 5.38 -17.39
CA ILE A 114 9.59 4.27 -17.97
C ILE A 114 8.33 4.72 -18.72
N VAL A 115 7.76 5.86 -18.34
CA VAL A 115 6.61 6.49 -19.02
C VAL A 115 7.03 7.90 -19.43
N PRO A 116 7.80 8.02 -20.53
CA PRO A 116 8.40 9.29 -20.94
C PRO A 116 7.36 10.27 -21.47
N GLU A 117 7.72 11.54 -21.45
CA GLU A 117 6.91 12.66 -21.94
C GLU A 117 7.52 13.34 -23.17
N GLY A 118 6.73 14.21 -23.79
CA GLY A 118 7.20 15.11 -24.84
C GLY A 118 7.23 14.51 -26.24
N ARG A 119 7.94 15.20 -27.15
CA ARG A 119 7.85 14.96 -28.60
C ARG A 119 8.31 13.58 -29.06
N SER A 120 9.19 12.93 -28.30
CA SER A 120 9.67 11.58 -28.59
C SER A 120 8.79 10.49 -27.97
N ALA A 121 7.81 10.85 -27.14
CA ALA A 121 6.95 9.88 -26.49
C ALA A 121 5.88 9.38 -27.46
N PRO A 122 5.63 8.06 -27.56
CA PRO A 122 4.75 7.46 -28.56
C PRO A 122 3.26 7.53 -28.18
N TRP A 123 2.84 8.59 -27.47
CA TRP A 123 1.49 8.71 -26.94
C TRP A 123 0.55 9.45 -27.89
N LYS A 124 -0.64 8.89 -28.09
CA LYS A 124 -1.69 9.50 -28.92
C LYS A 124 -2.58 10.46 -28.13
N HIS A 125 -2.84 10.14 -26.86
CA HIS A 125 -3.71 10.93 -26.00
C HIS A 125 -2.90 12.08 -25.37
N THR A 126 -3.17 13.30 -25.82
CA THR A 126 -2.41 14.51 -25.44
C THR A 126 -3.33 15.73 -25.32
N LEU A 127 -4.63 15.49 -25.14
CA LEU A 127 -5.65 16.54 -25.20
C LEU A 127 -5.47 17.57 -24.08
N GLU A 128 -5.00 17.12 -22.92
CA GLU A 128 -4.78 17.98 -21.77
C GLU A 128 -3.30 18.35 -21.56
N GLY A 129 -2.43 18.08 -22.54
CA GLY A 129 -1.01 18.41 -22.49
C GLY A 129 -0.07 17.22 -22.72
N PRO A 130 1.25 17.45 -22.69
CA PRO A 130 2.26 16.41 -22.90
C PRO A 130 2.30 15.37 -21.77
N ASP A 131 1.82 15.72 -20.57
CA ASP A 131 1.77 14.88 -19.37
C ASP A 131 0.49 14.05 -19.25
N ASP A 132 -0.48 14.22 -20.16
CA ASP A 132 -1.82 13.65 -20.11
C ASP A 132 -1.83 12.10 -20.10
N MET A 133 -1.50 11.46 -21.24
CA MET A 133 -1.39 9.99 -21.29
C MET A 133 -0.35 9.41 -20.33
N PRO A 134 0.86 10.00 -20.16
CA PRO A 134 1.82 9.55 -19.16
C PRO A 134 1.21 9.43 -17.77
N ALA A 135 0.45 10.43 -17.34
CA ALA A 135 -0.18 10.44 -16.05
C ALA A 135 -1.25 9.33 -15.90
N HIS A 136 -1.99 9.02 -16.96
CA HIS A 136 -2.91 7.87 -16.99
C HIS A 136 -2.20 6.51 -16.88
N ILE A 137 -1.07 6.34 -17.58
CA ILE A 137 -0.27 5.11 -17.52
C ILE A 137 0.29 4.94 -16.11
N LYS A 138 0.99 5.97 -15.60
CA LYS A 138 1.56 5.98 -14.24
C LYS A 138 0.47 5.71 -13.19
N SER A 139 -0.71 6.32 -13.36
CA SER A 139 -1.86 6.07 -12.49
C SER A 139 -2.34 4.61 -12.51
N SER A 140 -2.32 3.96 -13.67
CA SER A 140 -2.74 2.56 -13.83
C SER A 140 -1.70 1.56 -13.30
N MET A 141 -0.43 1.95 -13.20
CA MET A 141 0.63 1.12 -12.62
C MET A 141 0.50 0.93 -11.11
N PHE A 142 0.12 1.99 -10.37
CA PHE A 142 -0.12 1.91 -8.93
C PHE A 142 -1.59 1.68 -8.57
N GLY A 143 -2.51 2.27 -9.33
CA GLY A 143 -3.95 2.22 -9.08
C GLY A 143 -4.47 3.38 -8.22
N CYS A 144 -5.79 3.45 -8.10
CA CYS A 144 -6.49 4.51 -7.38
C CYS A 144 -6.97 4.08 -5.98
N SER A 145 -6.67 2.86 -5.54
CA SER A 145 -7.26 2.32 -4.32
C SER A 145 -6.27 1.61 -3.41
N LEU A 146 -6.46 1.76 -2.09
CA LEU A 146 -5.75 1.02 -1.05
C LEU A 146 -6.76 0.37 -0.11
N THR A 147 -6.40 -0.79 0.44
CA THR A 147 -7.16 -1.43 1.53
C THR A 147 -6.19 -1.78 2.64
N ILE A 148 -6.39 -1.16 3.80
CA ILE A 148 -5.45 -1.19 4.93
C ILE A 148 -6.16 -1.80 6.14
N PRO A 149 -5.57 -2.79 6.84
CA PRO A 149 -6.19 -3.34 8.03
C PRO A 149 -6.29 -2.32 9.16
N ILE A 150 -7.31 -2.45 10.00
CA ILE A 150 -7.51 -1.65 11.21
C ILE A 150 -7.32 -2.56 12.43
N THR A 151 -6.58 -2.08 13.43
CA THR A 151 -6.41 -2.78 14.71
C THR A 151 -6.36 -1.75 15.84
N ASP A 152 -7.20 -1.92 16.86
CA ASP A 152 -7.29 -1.09 18.06
C ASP A 152 -7.27 0.42 17.77
N GLY A 153 -8.15 0.84 16.86
CA GLY A 153 -8.34 2.24 16.50
C GLY A 153 -7.24 2.84 15.63
N LYS A 154 -6.39 2.01 15.00
CA LYS A 154 -5.25 2.45 14.18
C LYS A 154 -5.21 1.72 12.84
N LEU A 155 -4.68 2.41 11.83
CA LEU A 155 -4.26 1.75 10.60
C LEU A 155 -3.07 0.83 10.92
N ASN A 156 -3.23 -0.46 10.67
CA ASN A 156 -2.23 -1.48 10.95
C ASN A 156 -1.29 -1.62 9.74
N MET A 157 -0.41 -0.63 9.62
CA MET A 157 0.68 -0.57 8.65
C MET A 157 2.02 -0.85 9.35
N GLY A 158 3.01 -1.33 8.60
CA GLY A 158 4.37 -1.49 9.09
C GLY A 158 5.02 -0.15 9.45
N THR A 159 6.07 -0.18 10.28
CA THR A 159 6.78 1.02 10.79
C THR A 159 7.16 2.01 9.69
N TRP A 160 7.66 1.49 8.58
CA TRP A 160 8.13 2.28 7.45
C TRP A 160 7.06 2.53 6.39
N GLN A 161 5.85 2.01 6.55
CA GLN A 161 4.81 2.19 5.55
C GLN A 161 4.08 3.53 5.72
N GLY A 162 3.91 4.23 4.61
CA GLY A 162 3.15 5.46 4.50
C GLY A 162 2.27 5.47 3.27
N ILE A 163 1.14 6.14 3.37
CA ILE A 163 0.19 6.34 2.27
C ILE A 163 0.71 7.52 1.44
N TRP A 164 0.94 7.26 0.16
CA TRP A 164 1.40 8.26 -0.79
C TRP A 164 0.29 8.65 -1.76
N LEU A 165 0.23 9.94 -2.10
CA LEU A 165 -0.39 10.43 -3.33
C LEU A 165 0.73 10.59 -4.36
N CYS A 166 0.66 9.86 -5.47
CA CYS A 166 1.52 10.12 -6.63
C CYS A 166 0.74 11.02 -7.58
N GLU A 167 1.14 12.29 -7.63
CA GLU A 167 0.60 13.27 -8.55
C GLU A 167 1.40 13.24 -9.84
N HIS A 168 0.74 12.91 -10.95
CA HIS A 168 1.43 12.72 -12.23
C HIS A 168 1.24 13.89 -13.19
N ARG A 169 0.47 14.92 -12.84
CA ARG A 169 0.26 16.12 -13.68
C ARG A 169 1.10 17.30 -13.20
N ASP A 170 1.57 18.12 -14.14
CA ASP A 170 2.37 19.32 -13.83
C ASP A 170 1.51 20.45 -13.23
N TYR A 171 0.25 20.56 -13.67
CA TYR A 171 -0.71 21.58 -13.22
C TYR A 171 -1.99 20.95 -12.68
N PRO A 172 -1.92 20.26 -11.53
CA PRO A 172 -3.06 19.52 -11.00
C PRO A 172 -4.01 20.42 -10.22
N THR A 173 -5.22 19.90 -10.05
CA THR A 173 -6.22 20.45 -9.13
C THR A 173 -6.27 19.62 -7.85
N ALA A 174 -7.05 20.06 -6.87
CA ALA A 174 -7.25 19.33 -5.63
C ALA A 174 -7.74 17.89 -5.90
N ARG A 175 -7.23 16.93 -5.13
CA ARG A 175 -7.60 15.52 -5.24
C ARG A 175 -8.59 15.13 -4.16
N LYS A 176 -9.54 14.24 -4.50
CA LYS A 176 -10.51 13.71 -3.53
C LYS A 176 -10.25 12.24 -3.26
N VAL A 177 -10.15 11.88 -1.99
CA VAL A 177 -10.02 10.49 -1.54
C VAL A 177 -11.22 10.15 -0.68
N VAL A 178 -12.00 9.14 -1.08
CA VAL A 178 -13.05 8.56 -0.25
C VAL A 178 -12.41 7.51 0.64
N VAL A 179 -12.56 7.67 1.95
CA VAL A 179 -12.14 6.68 2.94
C VAL A 179 -13.38 6.03 3.51
N THR A 180 -13.46 4.70 3.39
CA THR A 180 -14.52 3.88 3.97
C THR A 180 -13.90 2.96 5.02
N LEU A 181 -14.37 3.07 6.26
CA LEU A 181 -13.98 2.22 7.38
C LEU A 181 -15.09 1.21 7.62
N ASN A 182 -14.76 -0.07 7.74
CA ASN A 182 -15.71 -1.11 8.09
C ASN A 182 -15.09 -2.13 9.03
N GLY A 183 -15.84 -2.57 10.03
CA GLY A 183 -15.31 -3.45 11.07
C GLY A 183 -16.18 -3.50 12.31
N ILE A 184 -15.61 -3.92 13.43
CA ILE A 184 -16.26 -4.00 14.76
C ILE A 184 -15.61 -3.06 15.77
#